data_AF-A0A7C3Y1H2-F1
#
_entry.id   AF-A0A7C3Y1H2-F1
#
_cell.length_a   1.000
_cell.length_b   1.000
_cell.length_c   1.000
_cell.angle_alpha   90.00
_cell.angle_beta   90.00
_cell.angle_gamma   90.00
#
_symmetry.space_group_name_H-M   'P 1'
#
loop_
_entity.id
_entity.type
_entity.pdbx_description
1 polymer ?
#
loop_
_entity_poly.entity_id
_entity_poly.type
_entity_poly.pdbx_seq_one_letter_code
_entity_poly.pdbx_strand_id
1 'polypeptide(L)' 'NVVSYRTSVILSYALCCFSNFLSIGIQIGGIGAIAPQRKSTLAQLGIKALIAGTLACLQTATVAGILLT' A
#
# COMPACT_ATOMS: atom_id res chain seq x y z
N ASN A 1 15.26 20.66 12.37
CA ASN A 1 15.37 19.48 11.49
C ASN A 1 14.27 19.56 10.45
N VAL A 2 14.50 20.26 9.33
CA VAL A 2 13.48 20.53 8.30
C VAL A 2 13.67 19.59 7.12
N VAL A 3 12.60 18.94 6.67
CA VAL A 3 12.59 18.06 5.51
C VAL A 3 12.57 18.93 4.24
N SER A 4 13.44 18.63 3.26
CA SER A 4 13.48 19.34 1.98
C SER A 4 12.16 19.16 1.21
N TYR A 5 11.76 20.18 0.43
CA TYR A 5 10.54 20.13 -0.40
C TYR A 5 10.45 18.85 -1.23
N ARG A 6 11.56 18.47 -1.89
CA ARG A 6 11.65 17.23 -2.67
C ARG A 6 11.30 16.00 -1.84
N THR A 7 11.91 15.89 -0.66
CA THR A 7 11.68 14.76 0.25
C THR A 7 10.25 14.73 0.77
N SER A 8 9.67 15.90 1.06
CA SER A 8 8.26 16.00 1.47
C SER A 8 7.32 15.46 0.40
N VAL A 9 7.52 15.81 -0.88
CA VAL A 9 6.67 15.31 -1.96
C VAL A 9 6.82 13.80 -2.15
N ILE A 10 8.05 13.28 -2.14
CA ILE A 10 8.30 11.82 -2.23
C ILE A 10 7.60 11.08 -1.08
N LEU A 11 7.71 11.58 0.15
CA LEU A 11 7.05 11.00 1.31
C LEU A 11 5.53 11.06 1.22
N SER A 12 4.95 12.14 0.68
CA SER A 12 3.51 12.23 0.45
C SER A 12 3.01 11.10 -0.45
N TYR A 13 3.72 10.77 -1.53
CA TYR A 13 3.36 9.65 -2.40
C TYR A 13 3.60 8.28 -1.75
N ALA A 14 4.68 8.14 -0.97
CA ALA A 14 4.95 6.90 -0.26
C ALA A 14 3.89 6.58 0.81
N LEU A 15 3.37 7.61 1.50
CA LEU A 15 2.46 7.48 2.63
C LEU A 15 0.97 7.50 2.27
N CYS A 16 0.60 7.98 1.08
CA CYS A 16 -0.80 8.04 0.60
C CYS A 16 -1.50 6.67 0.57
N CYS A 17 -0.74 5.58 0.68
CA CYS A 17 -1.16 4.24 0.39
C CYS A 17 -1.73 3.50 1.61
N PHE A 18 -2.78 2.72 1.39
CA PHE A 18 -3.44 1.92 2.43
C PHE A 18 -2.80 0.53 2.59
N SER A 19 -1.46 0.43 2.53
CA SER A 19 -0.74 -0.86 2.60
C SER A 19 -0.22 -1.13 4.02
N ASN A 20 -1.10 -1.61 4.89
CA ASN A 20 -0.75 -1.97 6.27
C ASN A 20 -1.53 -3.22 6.73
N PHE A 21 -1.17 -3.78 7.89
CA PHE A 21 -1.77 -5.03 8.39
C PHE A 21 -3.29 -4.94 8.61
N LEU A 22 -3.81 -3.79 9.04
CA LEU A 22 -5.24 -3.54 9.18
C LEU A 22 -5.98 -3.67 7.84
N SER A 23 -5.35 -3.21 6.75
CA SER A 23 -5.91 -3.28 5.39
C SER A 23 -6.10 -4.71 4.91
N ILE A 24 -5.31 -5.67 5.41
CA ILE A 24 -5.51 -7.10 5.13
C ILE A 24 -6.84 -7.54 5.74
N GLY A 25 -7.09 -7.19 7.01
CA GLY A 25 -8.35 -7.48 7.69
C GLY A 25 -9.55 -6.84 7.00
N ILE A 26 -9.42 -5.59 6.54
CA ILE A 26 -10.47 -4.89 5.79
C ILE A 26 -10.78 -5.61 4.47
N GLN A 27 -9.77 -6.06 3.74
CA GLN A 27 -9.97 -6.81 2.48
C GLN A 27 -10.60 -8.18 2.73
N ILE A 28 -10.16 -8.92 3.75
CA ILE A 28 -10.75 -10.20 4.13
C ILE A 28 -12.21 -10.01 4.58
N GLY A 29 -12.50 -8.98 5.37
CA GLY A 29 -13.84 -8.65 5.83
C GLY A 29 -14.75 -8.22 4.69
N GLY A 30 -14.32 -7.24 3.89
CA GLY A 30 -15.09 -6.68 2.79
C GLY A 30 -15.31 -7.67 1.65
N ILE A 31 -14.24 -8.18 1.03
CA ILE A 31 -14.34 -9.14 -0.08
C ILE A 31 -14.89 -10.47 0.42
N GLY A 32 -14.52 -10.89 1.63
CA GLY A 32 -15.06 -12.11 2.23
C GLY A 32 -16.54 -12.03 2.58
N ALA A 33 -17.11 -10.85 2.81
CA ALA A 33 -18.57 -10.71 2.94
C ALA A 33 -19.29 -10.92 1.61
N ILE A 34 -18.67 -10.50 0.49
CA ILE A 34 -19.22 -10.65 -0.87
C ILE A 34 -18.99 -12.08 -1.41
N ALA A 35 -17.84 -12.68 -1.09
CA ALA A 35 -17.42 -14.00 -1.55
C ALA A 35 -16.87 -14.84 -0.39
N PRO A 36 -17.74 -15.42 0.47
CA PRO A 36 -17.32 -16.12 1.69
C PRO A 36 -16.39 -17.31 1.44
N GLN A 37 -16.57 -18.03 0.33
CA GLN A 37 -15.70 -19.13 -0.10
C GLN A 37 -14.25 -18.71 -0.38
N ARG A 38 -13.98 -17.40 -0.60
CA ARG A 38 -12.62 -16.89 -0.90
C ARG A 38 -11.87 -16.36 0.31
N LYS A 39 -12.49 -16.32 1.51
CA LYS A 39 -11.85 -15.81 2.73
C LYS A 39 -10.49 -16.47 3.02
N SER A 40 -10.39 -17.78 2.84
CA SER A 40 -9.14 -18.53 3.05
C SER A 40 -8.05 -18.10 2.07
N THR A 41 -8.38 -17.97 0.78
CA THR A 41 -7.45 -17.47 -0.24
C THR A 41 -6.99 -16.04 0.05
N LEU A 42 -7.91 -15.16 0.46
CA LEU A 42 -7.59 -13.77 0.83
C LEU A 42 -6.64 -13.71 2.03
N ALA A 43 -6.87 -14.54 3.06
CA ALA A 43 -5.99 -14.64 4.20
C ALA A 43 -4.58 -15.13 3.83
N GLN A 44 -4.48 -16.16 2.97
CA GLN A 44 -3.21 -16.68 2.47
C GLN A 44 -2.43 -15.66 1.63
N LEU A 45 -3.15 -14.85 0.85
CA LEU A 45 -2.55 -13.81 0.01
C LEU A 45 -2.24 -12.51 0.78
N GLY A 46 -2.78 -12.32 1.98
CA GLY A 46 -2.73 -11.05 2.71
C GLY A 46 -1.34 -10.44 2.87
N ILE A 47 -0.35 -11.24 3.30
CA ILE A 47 1.04 -10.76 3.45
C ILE A 47 1.66 -10.43 2.09
N LYS A 48 1.41 -11.24 1.06
CA LYS A 48 1.89 -10.97 -0.30
C LYS A 48 1.28 -9.70 -0.86
N ALA A 49 -0.01 -9.49 -0.65
CA ALA A 49 -0.73 -8.29 -1.06
C ALA A 49 -0.22 -7.03 -0.34
N LEU A 50 0.15 -7.15 0.94
CA LEU A 50 0.76 -6.06 1.69
C LEU A 50 2.14 -5.68 1.13
N ILE A 51 3.02 -6.65 0.88
CA ILE A 51 4.34 -6.38 0.30
C ILE A 51 4.20 -5.80 -1.10
N ALA A 52 3.36 -6.39 -1.95
CA ALA A 52 3.11 -5.91 -3.30
C ALA A 52 2.53 -4.48 -3.30
N GLY A 53 1.58 -4.20 -2.40
CA GLY A 53 1.03 -2.87 -2.19
C GLY A 53 2.12 -1.88 -1.82
N THR A 54 2.92 -2.18 -0.78
CA THR A 54 3.99 -1.31 -0.31
C THR A 54 5.00 -1.00 -1.43
N LEU A 55 5.40 -2.00 -2.21
CA LEU A 55 6.28 -1.81 -3.36
C LEU A 55 5.66 -0.91 -4.43
N ALA A 56 4.36 -1.05 -4.71
CA ALA A 56 3.66 -0.16 -5.65
C ALA A 56 3.64 1.30 -5.17
N CYS A 57 3.47 1.53 -3.86
CA CYS A 57 3.53 2.88 -3.28
C CYS A 57 4.95 3.47 -3.39
N LEU A 58 5.99 2.68 -3.09
CA LEU A 58 7.40 3.08 -3.22
C LEU A 58 7.79 3.34 -4.68
N GLN A 59 7.28 2.55 -5.61
CA GLN A 59 7.48 2.77 -7.04
C GLN A 59 6.88 4.12 -7.46
N THR A 60 5.65 4.42 -7.01
CA THR A 60 5.00 5.71 -7.29
C THR A 60 5.79 6.88 -6.71
N ALA A 61 6.25 6.76 -5.46
CA ALA A 61 7.11 7.75 -4.82
C ALA A 61 8.45 7.95 -5.56
N THR A 62 9.01 6.86 -6.09
CA THR A 62 10.25 6.89 -6.89
C THR A 62 10.02 7.62 -8.20
N VAL A 63 8.93 7.33 -8.91
CA VAL A 63 8.54 8.03 -10.15
C VAL A 63 8.35 9.52 -9.86
N ALA A 64 7.64 9.89 -8.79
CA ALA A 64 7.50 11.28 -8.38
C ALA A 64 8.86 11.94 -8.11
N GLY A 65 9.77 11.24 -7.41
CA GLY A 65 11.12 11.73 -7.11
C GLY A 65 12.03 11.88 -8.33
N ILE A 66 11.81 11.08 -9.39
CA ILE A 66 12.49 11.20 -10.68
C ILE A 66 11.94 12.42 -11.44
N LEU A 67 10.62 12.59 -11.50
CA LEU A 67 9.98 13.71 -12.21
C LEU A 67 10.22 15.07 -11.55
N LEU A 68 10.51 15.07 -10.24
CA LEU A 68 10.87 16.26 -9.45
C LEU A 68 12.39 16.50 -9.38
N THR A 69 13.18 15.78 -10.18
CA THR A 69 14.59 16.10 -10.42
C THR A 69 14.67 17.36 -11.27
#